data_AF-A0A836JSL9-F1
#
_entry.id   AF-A0A836JSL9-F1
#
_cell.length_a   1.000
_cell.length_b   1.000
_cell.length_c   1.000
_cell.angle_alpha   90.00
_cell.angle_beta   90.00
_cell.angle_gamma   90.00
#
_symmetry.space_group_name_H-M   'P 1'
#
loop_
_entity.id
_entity.type
_entity.pdbx_description
1 polymer ?
#
loop_
_entity_poly.entity_id
_entity_poly.type
_entity_poly.pdbx_seq_one_letter_code
_entity_poly.pdbx_strand_id
1 'polypeptide(L)'
;MSYIFEESFEVKKFLSDECCLLPNQIMIPQLHQGNSITAIVSPILFYQNLPLQLEYGVEPEQLVFTPEMNPVEGCMHSGQIVDTIRHLYLGRQPLLVKQCTRCGGKAQVQNMTRTAAIRAWDQRWTRACRCGGIWRIHKASQ
;
A
#
# COMPACT_ATOMS: atom_id res chain seq x y z
N MET A 1 -40.88 25.73 22.22
CA MET A 1 -40.33 24.35 22.19
C MET A 1 -40.45 23.72 20.81
N SER A 2 -41.51 24.00 20.05
CA SER A 2 -41.76 23.49 18.69
C SER A 2 -40.75 23.97 17.64
N TYR A 3 -40.44 25.28 17.63
CA TYR A 3 -39.49 25.89 16.69
C TYR A 3 -38.06 25.32 16.76
N ILE A 4 -37.57 25.00 17.96
CA ILE A 4 -36.23 24.42 18.15
C ILE A 4 -36.18 22.98 17.60
N PHE A 5 -37.29 22.24 17.69
CA PHE A 5 -37.38 20.89 17.15
C PHE A 5 -37.43 20.89 15.61
N GLU A 6 -38.17 21.81 15.00
CA GLU A 6 -38.19 21.98 13.53
C GLU A 6 -36.81 22.38 12.99
N GLU A 7 -36.14 23.35 13.62
CA GLU A 7 -34.82 23.81 13.20
C GLU A 7 -33.77 22.68 13.30
N SER A 8 -33.86 21.84 14.34
CA SER A 8 -32.99 20.66 14.50
C SER A 8 -33.27 19.53 13.49
N PHE A 9 -34.50 19.46 12.95
CA PHE A 9 -34.89 18.50 11.93
C PHE A 9 -34.43 18.97 10.54
N GLU A 10 -34.58 20.26 10.25
CA GLU A 10 -34.11 20.91 9.02
C GLU A 10 -32.59 20.73 8.84
N VAL A 11 -31.81 20.96 9.92
CA VAL A 11 -30.34 20.79 9.90
C VAL A 11 -29.95 19.33 9.68
N LYS A 12 -30.66 18.37 10.29
CA LYS A 12 -30.40 16.94 10.06
C LYS A 12 -30.70 16.52 8.63
N LYS A 13 -31.77 17.05 8.04
CA LYS A 13 -32.14 16.78 6.65
C LYS A 13 -31.13 17.38 5.69
N PHE A 14 -30.72 18.63 5.91
CA PHE A 14 -29.65 19.28 5.15
C PHE A 14 -28.33 18.49 5.20
N LEU A 15 -27.89 18.07 6.38
CA LEU A 15 -26.68 17.26 6.52
C LEU A 15 -26.82 15.88 5.85
N SER A 16 -28.00 15.26 5.90
CA SER A 16 -28.29 14.00 5.22
C SER A 16 -28.23 14.15 3.71
N ASP A 17 -28.82 15.22 3.16
CA ASP A 17 -28.83 15.49 1.73
C ASP A 17 -27.41 15.81 1.23
N GLU A 18 -26.64 16.62 1.96
CA GLU A 18 -25.22 16.89 1.67
C GLU A 18 -24.37 15.60 1.76
N CYS A 19 -24.59 14.76 2.78
CA CYS A 19 -23.85 13.50 2.92
C CYS A 19 -24.14 12.50 1.79
N CYS A 20 -25.35 12.52 1.22
CA CYS A 20 -25.71 11.71 0.05
C CYS A 20 -24.98 12.16 -1.22
N LEU A 21 -24.50 13.41 -1.28
CA LEU A 21 -23.76 13.96 -2.42
C LEU A 21 -22.25 13.74 -2.31
N LEU A 22 -21.71 13.55 -1.10
CA LEU A 22 -20.28 13.32 -0.86
C LEU A 22 -19.64 12.20 -1.71
N PRO A 23 -20.28 11.02 -1.91
CA PRO A 23 -19.68 9.95 -2.72
C PRO A 23 -19.42 10.34 -4.18
N ASN A 24 -20.19 11.31 -4.71
CA ASN A 24 -20.08 11.80 -6.08
C ASN A 24 -19.23 13.07 -6.21
N GLN A 25 -18.91 13.73 -5.10
CA GLN A 25 -18.08 14.94 -5.07
C GLN A 25 -16.65 14.69 -4.61
N ILE A 26 -16.39 13.54 -3.99
CA ILE A 26 -15.06 13.16 -3.49
C ILE A 26 -14.53 12.02 -4.33
N MET A 27 -13.61 12.36 -5.23
CA MET A 27 -12.70 11.38 -5.81
C MET A 27 -11.86 10.80 -4.67
N ILE A 28 -12.15 9.58 -4.23
CA ILE A 28 -11.28 8.85 -3.29
C ILE A 28 -10.15 8.23 -4.14
N PRO A 29 -8.92 8.77 -4.09
CA PRO A 29 -7.83 8.20 -4.85
C PRO A 29 -7.58 6.75 -4.40
N GLN A 30 -7.34 5.87 -5.37
CA GLN A 30 -6.94 4.49 -5.12
C GLN A 30 -5.64 4.48 -4.31
N LEU A 31 -5.71 4.04 -3.05
CA LEU A 31 -4.56 3.95 -2.15
C LEU A 31 -3.65 2.74 -2.44
N HIS A 32 -4.13 1.79 -3.25
CA HIS A 32 -3.45 0.51 -3.47
C HIS A 32 -2.94 0.42 -4.90
N GLN A 33 -1.66 0.76 -5.09
CA GLN A 33 -0.91 0.34 -6.27
C GLN A 33 -0.44 -1.09 -6.07
N GLY A 34 -0.59 -1.93 -7.09
CA GLY A 34 -0.04 -3.28 -7.11
C GLY A 34 1.47 -3.21 -6.89
N ASN A 35 1.98 -3.89 -5.87
CA ASN A 35 3.42 -3.95 -5.66
C ASN A 35 4.03 -4.93 -6.67
N SER A 36 5.18 -4.60 -7.24
CA SER A 36 5.99 -5.56 -7.97
C SER A 36 6.47 -6.68 -7.04
N ILE A 37 6.42 -7.91 -7.54
CA ILE A 37 6.77 -9.13 -6.81
C ILE A 37 7.71 -9.96 -7.68
N THR A 38 8.87 -10.32 -7.15
CA THR A 38 9.74 -11.33 -7.77
C THR A 38 9.36 -12.70 -7.23
N ALA A 39 8.68 -13.52 -8.03
CA ALA A 39 8.19 -14.82 -7.59
C ALA A 39 8.17 -15.85 -8.71
N ILE A 40 8.56 -17.08 -8.38
CA ILE A 40 8.47 -18.24 -9.27
C ILE A 40 7.01 -18.53 -9.61
N VAL A 41 6.11 -18.43 -8.62
CA VAL A 41 4.67 -18.73 -8.79
C VAL A 41 3.89 -17.46 -9.11
N SER A 42 4.26 -16.78 -10.18
CA SER A 42 3.50 -15.65 -10.74
C SER A 42 3.12 -15.96 -12.21
N PRO A 43 2.17 -15.23 -12.81
CA PRO A 43 1.82 -15.42 -14.22
C PRO A 43 3.01 -15.31 -15.17
N ILE A 44 4.10 -14.64 -14.76
CA ILE A 44 5.36 -14.55 -15.54
C ILE A 44 5.97 -15.93 -15.85
N LEU A 45 5.69 -16.95 -15.02
CA LEU A 45 6.28 -18.29 -15.13
C LEU A 45 5.97 -18.94 -16.47
N PHE A 46 4.77 -18.72 -17.01
CA PHE A 46 4.33 -19.29 -18.29
C PHE A 46 5.07 -18.70 -19.49
N TYR A 47 5.80 -17.60 -19.29
CA TYR A 47 6.61 -16.94 -20.32
C TYR A 47 8.11 -17.26 -20.18
N GLN A 48 8.49 -18.11 -19.21
CA GLN A 48 9.90 -18.45 -18.98
C GLN A 48 10.30 -19.71 -19.73
N ASN A 49 11.54 -19.72 -20.23
CA ASN A 49 12.17 -20.95 -20.71
C ASN A 49 12.57 -21.82 -19.52
N LEU A 50 12.07 -23.06 -19.50
CA LEU A 50 12.36 -24.04 -18.45
C LEU A 50 13.46 -25.02 -18.90
N PRO A 51 14.34 -25.48 -18.00
CA PRO A 51 14.36 -25.20 -16.55
C PRO A 51 14.92 -23.80 -16.24
N LEU A 52 14.43 -23.18 -15.16
CA LEU A 52 14.95 -21.91 -14.68
C LEU A 52 16.39 -22.09 -14.18
N GLN A 53 17.32 -21.27 -14.69
CA GLN A 53 18.66 -21.13 -14.13
C GLN A 53 18.63 -19.99 -13.11
N LEU A 54 18.93 -20.32 -11.86
CA LEU A 54 18.93 -19.38 -10.74
C LEU A 54 20.28 -19.46 -10.02
N GLU A 55 20.78 -18.31 -9.57
CA GLU A 55 22.02 -18.21 -8.82
C GLU A 55 21.71 -17.83 -7.37
N TYR A 56 22.39 -18.47 -6.42
CA TYR A 56 22.19 -18.18 -5.01
C TYR A 56 22.58 -16.73 -4.69
N GLY A 57 21.65 -15.99 -4.10
CA GLY A 57 21.86 -14.58 -3.73
C GLY A 57 21.60 -13.58 -4.86
N VAL A 58 21.32 -14.05 -6.09
CA VAL A 58 20.96 -13.19 -7.22
C VAL A 58 19.45 -13.17 -7.38
N GLU A 59 18.87 -11.97 -7.46
CA GLU A 59 17.43 -11.81 -7.70
C GLU A 59 17.13 -11.95 -9.20
N PRO A 60 16.28 -12.90 -9.62
CA PRO A 60 16.03 -13.15 -11.04
C PRO A 60 15.07 -12.11 -11.62
N GLU A 61 15.61 -11.12 -12.33
CA GLU A 61 14.83 -10.03 -12.94
C GLU A 61 13.74 -10.54 -13.89
N GLN A 62 13.98 -11.67 -14.58
CA GLN A 62 12.99 -12.29 -15.47
C GLN A 62 11.74 -12.81 -14.74
N LEU A 63 11.77 -12.92 -13.40
CA LEU A 63 10.62 -13.33 -12.59
C LEU A 63 9.90 -12.17 -11.90
N VAL A 64 10.28 -10.92 -12.22
CA VAL A 64 9.58 -9.74 -11.71
C VAL A 64 8.21 -9.65 -12.39
N PHE A 65 7.18 -9.70 -11.56
CA PHE A 65 5.79 -9.54 -11.97
C PHE A 65 5.19 -8.29 -11.33
N THR A 66 4.61 -7.42 -12.14
CA THR A 66 3.83 -6.28 -11.66
C THR A 66 2.37 -6.54 -11.99
N PRO A 67 1.48 -6.71 -11.00
CA PRO A 67 0.06 -6.92 -11.26
C PRO A 67 -0.51 -5.72 -12.00
N GLU A 68 -1.20 -5.95 -13.11
CA GLU A 68 -1.99 -4.92 -13.76
C GLU A 68 -3.13 -4.50 -12.83
N MET A 69 -3.22 -3.21 -12.54
CA MET A 69 -4.34 -2.63 -11.79
C MET A 69 -5.12 -1.76 -12.76
N ASN A 70 -6.44 -1.94 -12.81
CA ASN A 70 -7.30 -1.11 -13.63
C ASN A 70 -7.12 0.35 -13.21
N PRO A 71 -6.62 1.23 -14.10
CA PRO A 71 -6.49 2.64 -13.76
C PRO A 71 -7.89 3.17 -13.50
N VAL A 72 -8.12 3.68 -12.29
CA VAL A 72 -9.35 4.43 -12.02
C VAL A 72 -9.22 5.79 -12.67
N GLU A 73 -10.16 6.12 -13.54
CA GLU A 73 -10.18 7.35 -14.32
C GLU A 73 -10.07 8.57 -13.38
N GLY A 74 -9.13 9.47 -13.67
CA GLY A 74 -8.82 10.65 -12.85
C GLY A 74 -8.04 10.39 -11.54
N CYS A 75 -7.58 9.17 -11.29
CA CYS A 75 -6.69 8.88 -10.16
C CYS A 75 -5.23 9.30 -10.47
N MET A 76 -4.70 10.27 -9.70
CA MET A 76 -3.31 10.73 -9.86
C MET A 76 -2.33 9.74 -9.23
N HIS A 77 -1.52 9.06 -10.05
CA HIS A 77 -0.46 8.19 -9.57
C HIS A 77 0.75 9.05 -9.17
N SER A 78 1.01 9.22 -7.86
CA SER A 78 2.12 10.06 -7.39
C SER A 78 3.51 9.45 -7.64
N GLY A 79 3.56 8.14 -7.96
CA GLY A 79 4.78 7.33 -8.03
C GLY A 79 5.47 7.16 -6.68
N GLN A 80 4.81 7.56 -5.59
CA GLN A 80 5.37 7.47 -4.25
C GLN A 80 5.17 6.06 -3.70
N ILE A 81 6.20 5.56 -3.04
CA ILE A 81 6.12 4.32 -2.29
C ILE A 81 5.33 4.56 -1.01
N VAL A 82 4.36 3.70 -0.74
CA VAL A 82 3.53 3.74 0.47
C VAL A 82 3.95 2.63 1.42
N ASP A 83 4.17 2.99 2.69
CA ASP A 83 4.38 2.04 3.78
C ASP A 83 3.11 1.21 3.99
N THR A 84 3.22 -0.09 3.77
CA THR A 84 2.10 -1.03 3.85
C THR A 84 1.64 -1.26 5.30
N ILE A 85 2.45 -0.95 6.32
CA ILE A 85 2.10 -1.13 7.74
C ILE A 85 1.48 0.14 8.33
N ARG A 86 1.97 1.31 7.91
CA ARG A 86 1.64 2.62 8.49
C ARG A 86 0.81 3.50 7.58
N HIS A 87 0.67 3.13 6.31
CA HIS A 87 0.03 3.91 5.27
C HIS A 87 0.60 5.34 5.15
N LEU A 88 1.93 5.43 5.22
CA LEU A 88 2.68 6.68 5.07
C LEU A 88 3.43 6.70 3.75
N TYR A 89 3.50 7.86 3.09
CA TYR A 89 4.35 8.02 1.91
C TYR A 89 5.83 8.05 2.30
N LEU A 90 6.61 7.16 1.70
CA LEU A 90 8.07 7.06 1.86
C LEU A 90 8.83 7.88 0.81
N GLY A 91 8.11 8.53 -0.11
CA GLY A 91 8.69 9.22 -1.28
C GLY A 91 8.83 8.31 -2.50
N ARG A 92 9.29 8.86 -3.62
CA ARG A 92 9.44 8.12 -4.89
C ARG A 92 10.61 7.14 -4.89
N GLN A 93 11.72 7.51 -4.24
CA GLN A 93 12.94 6.72 -4.17
C GLN A 93 13.49 6.73 -2.73
N PRO A 94 12.85 6.01 -1.79
CA PRO A 94 13.37 5.91 -0.43
C PRO A 94 14.73 5.20 -0.43
N LEU A 95 15.70 5.74 0.30
CA LEU A 95 17.05 5.18 0.40
C LEU A 95 17.09 3.75 0.91
N LEU A 96 16.21 3.42 1.85
CA LEU A 96 16.19 2.12 2.53
C LEU A 96 14.77 1.72 2.93
N VAL A 97 14.32 0.53 2.51
CA VAL A 97 13.01 -0.02 2.87
C VAL A 97 13.09 -1.50 3.22
N LYS A 98 12.16 -1.97 4.05
CA LYS A 98 11.79 -3.38 4.13
C LYS A 98 10.86 -3.67 2.95
N GLN A 99 11.15 -4.70 2.18
CA GLN A 99 10.27 -5.22 1.14
C GLN A 99 9.90 -6.66 1.47
N CYS A 100 8.61 -6.98 1.38
CA CYS A 100 8.12 -8.32 1.60
C CYS A 100 8.47 -9.21 0.40
N THR A 101 9.10 -10.35 0.65
CA THR A 101 9.47 -11.32 -0.40
C THR A 101 8.27 -12.07 -1.01
N ARG A 102 7.07 -11.91 -0.43
CA ARG A 102 5.85 -12.60 -0.87
C ARG A 102 4.89 -11.69 -1.64
N CYS A 103 4.60 -10.51 -1.11
CA CYS A 103 3.61 -9.60 -1.70
C CYS A 103 4.22 -8.30 -2.25
N GLY A 104 5.54 -8.12 -2.19
CA GLY A 104 6.21 -6.91 -2.68
C GLY A 104 5.95 -5.65 -1.86
N GLY A 105 5.08 -5.72 -0.84
CA GLY A 105 4.74 -4.60 0.04
C GLY A 105 5.98 -4.03 0.72
N LYS A 106 6.03 -2.70 0.82
CA LYS A 106 7.19 -1.97 1.35
C LYS A 106 6.85 -1.33 2.69
N ALA A 107 7.82 -1.22 3.58
CA ALA A 107 7.68 -0.56 4.87
C ALA A 107 8.99 0.11 5.28
N GLN A 108 8.93 1.16 6.09
CA GLN A 108 10.12 1.84 6.59
C GLN A 108 10.95 0.91 7.50
N VAL A 109 12.28 0.91 7.35
CA VAL A 109 13.19 0.04 8.13
C VAL A 109 13.25 0.43 9.59
N GLN A 110 13.57 1.69 9.85
CA GLN A 110 13.67 2.26 11.19
C GLN A 110 12.53 3.23 11.42
N ASN A 111 11.84 3.05 12.53
CA ASN A 111 10.88 4.03 13.00
C ASN A 111 11.58 5.17 13.72
N MET A 112 11.16 6.40 13.43
CA MET A 112 11.49 7.57 14.25
C MET A 112 10.45 7.84 15.36
N THR A 113 9.52 6.92 15.63
CA THR A 113 8.29 7.21 16.37
C THR A 113 8.34 7.05 17.90
N ARG A 114 7.60 7.95 18.54
CA ARG A 114 7.83 8.47 19.90
C ARG A 114 6.88 7.93 20.98
N THR A 115 5.76 7.28 20.64
CA THR A 115 4.73 6.83 21.61
C THR A 115 4.66 5.30 21.76
N ALA A 116 4.21 4.82 22.93
CA ALA A 116 4.13 3.39 23.24
C ALA A 116 3.14 2.63 22.33
N ALA A 117 2.02 3.25 21.97
CA ALA A 117 1.00 2.64 21.10
C ALA A 117 1.56 2.31 19.70
N ILE A 118 2.31 3.25 19.10
CA ILE A 118 2.94 3.03 17.78
C ILE A 118 3.96 1.90 17.86
N ARG A 119 4.80 1.88 18.91
CA ARG A 119 5.76 0.79 19.13
C ARG A 119 5.08 -0.58 19.23
N ALA A 120 3.98 -0.66 19.99
CA ALA A 120 3.21 -1.91 20.12
C ALA A 120 2.59 -2.37 18.80
N TRP A 121 2.11 -1.43 17.97
CA TRP A 121 1.63 -1.73 16.61
C TRP A 121 2.75 -2.30 15.74
N ASP A 122 3.90 -1.64 15.71
CA ASP A 122 5.02 -2.03 14.84
C ASP A 122 5.69 -3.35 15.24
N GLN A 123 5.70 -3.67 16.54
CA GLN A 123 6.24 -4.95 17.03
C GLN A 123 5.53 -6.15 16.41
N ARG A 124 4.22 -6.04 16.10
CA ARG A 124 3.45 -7.12 15.45
C ARG A 124 4.02 -7.52 14.10
N TRP A 125 4.61 -6.56 13.38
CA TRP A 125 5.07 -6.71 12.00
C TRP A 125 6.59 -6.69 11.87
N THR A 126 7.31 -6.81 12.99
CA THR A 126 8.77 -6.70 12.99
C THR A 126 9.44 -7.86 12.26
N ARG A 127 8.90 -9.07 12.42
CA ARG A 127 9.46 -10.31 11.84
C ARG A 127 8.92 -10.65 10.45
N ALA A 128 7.66 -10.30 10.18
CA ALA A 128 6.98 -10.65 8.94
C ALA A 128 5.99 -9.56 8.50
N CYS A 129 5.73 -9.52 7.19
CA CYS A 129 4.71 -8.69 6.58
C CYS A 129 3.30 -9.15 6.97
N ARG A 130 2.30 -8.29 6.72
CA ARG A 130 0.87 -8.58 6.90
C ARG A 130 0.41 -9.86 6.20
N CYS A 131 1.05 -10.23 5.08
CA CYS A 131 0.77 -11.47 4.35
C CYS A 131 1.57 -12.70 4.85
N GLY A 132 2.32 -12.56 5.94
CA GLY A 132 3.22 -13.59 6.50
C GLY A 132 4.56 -13.72 5.80
N GLY A 133 4.83 -12.96 4.73
CA GLY A 133 6.12 -12.99 4.03
C GLY A 133 7.25 -12.36 4.85
N ILE A 134 8.48 -12.82 4.59
CA ILE A 134 9.69 -12.33 5.29
C ILE A 134 10.09 -10.96 4.71
N TRP A 135 10.65 -10.10 5.56
CA TRP A 135 11.23 -8.83 5.15
C TRP A 135 12.65 -9.00 4.60
N ARG A 136 12.91 -8.45 3.41
CA ARG A 136 14.25 -8.18 2.88
C ARG A 136 14.51 -6.67 2.94
N ILE A 137 15.74 -6.27 3.25
CA ILE A 137 16.13 -4.86 3.21
C ILE A 137 16.58 -4.51 1.79
N HIS A 138 15.89 -3.57 1.15
CA HIS A 138 16.28 -3.01 -0.14
C HIS A 138 16.86 -1.62 0.04
N LYS A 139 17.99 -1.38 -0.63
CA LYS A 139 18.64 -0.07 -0.76
C LYS A 139 18.34 0.47 -2.15
N ALA A 140 18.06 1.76 -2.26
CA ALA A 140 18.06 2.39 -3.59
C ALA A 140 19.46 2.25 -4.19
N SER A 141 19.54 1.84 -5.46
CA SER A 141 20.75 1.98 -6.27
C SER A 141 21.05 3.48 -6.41
N GLN A 142 22.25 3.89 -6.00
CA GLN A 142 22.77 5.24 -6.28
C GLN A 142 23.19 5.33 -7.74
#